data_AF-K0W291-F1
#
_entry.id   AF-K0W291-F1
#
_cell.length_a   1.000
_cell.length_b   1.000
_cell.length_c   1.000
_cell.angle_alpha   90.00
_cell.angle_beta   90.00
_cell.angle_gamma   90.00
#
_symmetry.space_group_name_H-M   'P 1'
#
loop_
_entity.id
_entity.type
_entity.pdbx_description
1 polymer ?
#
loop_
_entity_poly.entity_id
_entity_poly.type
_entity_poly.pdbx_seq_one_letter_code
_entity_poly.pdbx_strand_id
1 'polypeptide(L)'
;MATLITDIQQAQTRLRLLSRAERGALIIRILHELKTHRQEVLGNVPAERCVWIDRLIASVSSTISEIANMQDGEFNRVLNEFEKLMATLNGIPHTPKTIH
;
A
#
# COMPACT_ATOMS: atom_id res chain seq x y z
N MET A 1 8.64 4.59 2.37
CA MET A 1 8.24 3.88 1.12
C MET A 1 9.22 2.82 0.65
N ALA A 2 10.51 3.12 0.40
CA ALA A 2 11.49 2.13 -0.06
C ALA A 2 11.62 0.90 0.88
N THR A 3 11.55 1.12 2.19
CA THR A 3 11.54 0.07 3.20
C THR A 3 10.34 -0.88 3.07
N LEU A 4 9.13 -0.34 2.84
CA LEU A 4 7.92 -1.14 2.66
C LEU A 4 7.98 -2.01 1.39
N ILE A 5 8.57 -1.52 0.30
CA ILE A 5 8.74 -2.32 -0.92
C ILE A 5 9.60 -3.55 -0.62
N THR A 6 10.71 -3.37 0.11
CA THR A 6 11.54 -4.49 0.56
C THR A 6 10.78 -5.45 1.48
N ASP A 7 9.94 -4.94 2.38
CA ASP A 7 9.09 -5.78 3.25
C ASP A 7 8.09 -6.63 2.45
N ILE A 8 7.49 -6.04 1.40
CA ILE A 8 6.59 -6.74 0.48
C ILE A 8 7.37 -7.84 -0.24
N GLN A 9 8.52 -7.52 -0.83
CA GLN A 9 9.38 -8.49 -1.52
C GLN A 9 9.78 -9.64 -0.61
N GLN A 10 10.19 -9.33 0.62
CA GLN A 10 10.52 -10.35 1.62
C GLN A 10 9.30 -11.23 1.93
N ALA A 11 8.12 -10.65 2.12
CA ALA A 11 6.88 -11.41 2.34
C ALA A 11 6.56 -12.34 1.16
N GLN A 12 6.75 -11.89 -0.07
CA GLN A 12 6.54 -12.68 -1.29
C GLN A 12 7.47 -13.90 -1.36
N THR A 13 8.74 -13.76 -0.93
CA THR A 13 9.67 -14.90 -0.88
C THR A 13 9.30 -15.97 0.15
N ARG A 14 8.50 -15.62 1.17
CA ARG A 14 8.16 -16.49 2.30
C ARG A 14 6.66 -16.72 2.49
N LEU A 15 5.85 -16.57 1.44
CA LEU A 15 4.38 -16.61 1.50
C LEU A 15 3.81 -17.79 2.29
N ARG A 16 4.35 -18.99 2.05
CA ARG A 16 3.92 -20.24 2.69
C ARG A 16 4.16 -20.26 4.20
N LEU A 17 5.06 -19.41 4.69
CA LEU A 17 5.41 -19.29 6.10
C LEU A 17 4.60 -18.21 6.81
N LEU A 18 3.87 -17.36 6.06
CA LEU A 18 3.07 -16.29 6.64
C LEU A 18 1.72 -16.84 7.11
N SER A 19 1.49 -16.76 8.41
CA SER A 19 0.19 -16.96 9.01
C SER A 19 -0.82 -15.91 8.52
N ARG A 20 -2.11 -16.22 8.65
CA ARG A 20 -3.19 -15.26 8.37
C ARG A 20 -3.03 -13.96 9.14
N ALA A 21 -2.56 -14.01 10.39
CA ALA A 21 -2.34 -12.83 11.21
C ALA A 21 -1.22 -11.95 10.63
N GLU A 22 -0.11 -12.55 10.21
CA GLU A 22 1.00 -11.84 9.57
C GLU A 22 0.61 -11.26 8.21
N ARG A 23 -0.21 -11.98 7.42
CA ARG A 23 -0.78 -11.46 6.17
C ARG A 23 -1.64 -10.22 6.43
N GLY A 24 -2.54 -10.27 7.41
CA GLY A 24 -3.36 -9.13 7.81
C GLY A 24 -2.52 -7.95 8.29
N ALA A 25 -1.51 -8.20 9.12
CA ALA A 25 -0.59 -7.17 9.62
C ALA A 25 0.18 -6.49 8.48
N LEU A 26 0.62 -7.24 7.47
CA LEU A 26 1.27 -6.69 6.28
C LEU A 26 0.32 -5.77 5.50
N ILE A 27 -0.92 -6.17 5.26
CA ILE A 27 -1.91 -5.32 4.59
C ILE A 27 -2.19 -4.04 5.38
N ILE A 28 -2.31 -4.13 6.72
CA ILE A 28 -2.46 -2.95 7.59
C ILE A 28 -1.27 -2.01 7.43
N ARG A 29 -0.05 -2.54 7.41
CA ARG A 29 1.17 -1.75 7.25
C ARG A 29 1.22 -1.04 5.89
N ILE A 30 0.80 -1.72 4.82
CA ILE A 30 0.65 -1.11 3.48
C ILE A 30 -0.36 0.04 3.51
N LEU A 31 -1.54 -0.17 4.11
CA LEU A 31 -2.57 0.87 4.23
C LEU A 31 -2.09 2.08 5.03
N HIS A 32 -1.32 1.85 6.09
CA HIS A 32 -0.74 2.94 6.88
C HIS A 32 0.20 3.80 6.03
N GLU A 33 1.11 3.18 5.28
CA GLU A 33 2.03 3.91 4.39
C GLU A 33 1.28 4.67 3.28
N LEU A 34 0.22 4.08 2.70
CA LEU A 34 -0.63 4.78 1.73
C LEU A 34 -1.32 6.01 2.32
N LYS A 35 -1.82 5.91 3.56
CA LYS A 35 -2.40 7.06 4.30
C LYS A 35 -1.35 8.14 4.57
N THR A 36 -0.15 7.74 4.99
CA THR A 36 0.96 8.67 5.20
C THR A 36 1.34 9.37 3.90
N HIS A 37 1.50 8.65 2.80
CA HIS A 37 1.79 9.25 1.49
C HIS A 37 0.69 10.23 1.03
N ARG A 38 -0.58 9.84 1.21
CA ARG A 38 -1.74 10.68 0.90
C ARG A 38 -1.72 12.01 1.67
N GLN A 39 -1.28 12.00 2.92
CA GLN A 39 -1.20 13.18 3.78
C GLN A 39 0.04 14.03 3.49
N GLU A 40 1.22 13.41 3.41
CA GLU A 40 2.50 14.11 3.36
C GLU A 40 2.90 14.55 1.96
N VAL A 41 2.59 13.75 0.94
CA VAL A 41 3.01 14.01 -0.45
C VAL A 41 1.87 14.61 -1.25
N LEU A 42 0.67 14.04 -1.10
CA LEU A 42 -0.52 14.49 -1.85
C LEU A 42 -1.40 15.45 -1.05
N GLY A 43 -0.96 15.93 0.11
CA GLY A 43 -1.75 16.82 0.97
C GLY A 43 -2.16 18.13 0.30
N ASN A 44 -1.33 18.63 -0.62
CA ASN A 44 -1.60 19.85 -1.38
C ASN A 44 -2.28 19.60 -2.74
N VAL A 45 -2.48 18.33 -3.10
CA VAL A 45 -3.16 17.97 -4.35
C VAL A 45 -4.67 18.06 -4.12
N PRO A 46 -5.44 18.67 -5.05
CA PRO A 46 -6.89 18.78 -4.94
C PRO A 46 -7.54 17.43 -4.63
N ALA A 47 -8.48 17.40 -3.68
CA ALA A 47 -9.09 16.17 -3.19
C ALA A 47 -9.68 15.30 -4.31
N GLU A 48 -10.29 15.94 -5.32
CA GLU A 48 -10.82 15.30 -6.53
C GLU A 48 -9.78 14.44 -7.28
N ARG A 49 -8.50 14.82 -7.27
CA ARG A 49 -7.40 14.08 -7.89
C ARG A 49 -6.84 12.97 -7.00
N CYS A 50 -7.20 12.97 -5.72
CA CYS A 50 -6.79 11.97 -4.72
C CYS A 50 -7.90 10.97 -4.37
N VAL A 51 -9.10 11.11 -4.93
CA VAL A 51 -10.24 10.22 -4.66
C VAL A 51 -9.88 8.74 -4.90
N TRP A 52 -9.03 8.45 -5.87
CA TRP A 52 -8.64 7.07 -6.21
C TRP A 52 -7.89 6.38 -5.07
N ILE A 53 -6.95 7.08 -4.39
CA ILE A 53 -6.17 6.50 -3.29
C ILE A 53 -7.02 6.40 -2.03
N ASP A 54 -7.92 7.36 -1.80
CA ASP A 54 -8.88 7.32 -0.70
C ASP A 54 -9.85 6.14 -0.86
N ARG A 55 -10.34 5.89 -2.08
CA ARG A 55 -11.17 4.71 -2.41
C ARG A 55 -10.41 3.40 -2.25
N LEU A 56 -9.16 3.34 -2.72
CA LEU A 56 -8.32 2.15 -2.55
C LEU A 56 -8.13 1.82 -1.06
N ILE A 57 -7.78 2.83 -0.26
CA ILE A 57 -7.61 2.67 1.19
C ILE A 57 -8.90 2.15 1.84
N ALA A 58 -10.05 2.73 1.50
CA ALA A 58 -11.34 2.30 2.05
C ALA A 58 -11.68 0.85 1.65
N SER A 59 -11.54 0.52 0.35
CA SER A 59 -11.84 -0.81 -0.18
C SER A 59 -10.97 -1.88 0.46
N VAL A 60 -9.66 -1.66 0.53
CA VAL A 60 -8.72 -2.62 1.11
C VAL A 60 -8.94 -2.74 2.62
N SER A 61 -9.23 -1.63 3.31
CA SER A 61 -9.55 -1.64 4.75
C SER A 61 -10.77 -2.52 5.06
N SER A 62 -11.80 -2.50 4.19
CA SER A 62 -13.00 -3.33 4.36
C SER A 62 -12.77 -4.82 4.04
N THR A 63 -11.73 -5.15 3.28
CA THR A 63 -11.47 -6.50 2.76
C THR A 63 -10.21 -7.15 3.32
N ILE A 64 -9.56 -6.57 4.34
CA ILE A 64 -8.33 -7.11 4.96
C ILE A 64 -8.49 -8.58 5.34
N SER A 65 -9.61 -8.93 5.97
CA SER A 65 -9.89 -10.31 6.38
C SER A 65 -9.98 -11.27 5.20
N GLU A 66 -10.54 -10.84 4.08
CA GLU A 66 -10.66 -11.63 2.85
C GLU A 66 -9.29 -11.80 2.19
N ILE A 67 -8.53 -10.71 2.05
CA ILE A 67 -7.17 -10.71 1.49
C ILE A 67 -6.25 -11.62 2.32
N ALA A 68 -6.32 -11.56 3.65
CA ALA A 68 -5.51 -12.39 4.53
C ALA A 68 -5.84 -13.89 4.45
N ASN A 69 -7.05 -14.24 3.98
CA ASN A 69 -7.51 -15.62 3.78
C ASN A 69 -7.27 -16.16 2.36
N MET A 70 -6.85 -15.31 1.42
CA MET A 70 -6.60 -15.74 0.05
C MET A 70 -5.54 -16.84 -0.03
N GLN A 71 -5.63 -17.64 -1.08
CA GLN A 71 -4.58 -18.60 -1.39
C GLN A 71 -3.28 -17.86 -1.71
N ASP A 72 -2.13 -18.51 -1.50
CA ASP A 72 -0.82 -17.89 -1.67
C ASP A 72 -0.64 -17.20 -3.03
N GLY A 73 -1.15 -17.81 -4.10
CA GLY A 73 -1.08 -17.24 -5.45
C GLY A 73 -1.89 -15.94 -5.59
N GLU A 74 -3.08 -15.88 -5.00
CA GLU A 74 -3.94 -14.70 -5.02
C GLU A 74 -3.39 -13.60 -4.10
N PHE A 75 -2.97 -13.97 -2.90
CA PHE A 75 -2.32 -13.04 -1.97
C PHE A 75 -1.04 -12.45 -2.56
N ASN A 76 -0.22 -13.26 -3.25
CA ASN A 76 0.97 -12.77 -3.95
C ASN A 76 0.64 -11.77 -5.07
N ARG A 77 -0.45 -12.01 -5.81
CA ARG A 77 -0.91 -11.06 -6.84
C ARG A 77 -1.30 -9.73 -6.21
N VAL A 78 -2.02 -9.73 -5.09
CA VAL A 78 -2.35 -8.52 -4.34
C VAL A 78 -1.07 -7.79 -3.90
N LEU A 79 -0.08 -8.52 -3.37
CA LEU A 79 1.20 -7.94 -2.97
C LEU A 79 1.96 -7.32 -4.15
N ASN A 80 1.97 -7.97 -5.32
CA ASN A 80 2.61 -7.43 -6.54
C ASN A 80 1.95 -6.12 -6.98
N GLU A 81 0.63 -6.01 -6.92
CA GLU A 81 -0.07 -4.78 -7.29
C GLU A 81 0.23 -3.64 -6.30
N PHE A 82 0.33 -3.96 -5.00
CA PHE A 82 0.80 -2.97 -4.02
C PHE A 82 2.25 -2.57 -4.25
N GLU A 83 3.14 -3.51 -4.54
CA GLU A 83 4.55 -3.21 -4.83
C GLU A 83 4.68 -2.22 -6.00
N LYS A 84 3.99 -2.48 -7.12
CA LYS A 84 3.97 -1.60 -8.29
C LYS A 84 3.39 -0.23 -7.97
N LEU A 85 2.31 -0.19 -7.19
CA LEU A 85 1.71 1.07 -6.75
C LEU A 85 2.69 1.88 -5.91
N MET A 86 3.35 1.25 -4.93
CA MET A 86 4.33 1.93 -4.07
C MET A 86 5.53 2.41 -4.86
N ALA A 87 6.03 1.64 -5.83
CA ALA A 87 7.10 2.06 -6.73
C ALA A 87 6.69 3.27 -7.58
N THR A 88 5.45 3.27 -8.09
CA THR A 88 4.90 4.39 -8.87
C THR A 88 4.79 5.65 -8.02
N LEU A 89 4.25 5.53 -6.79
CA LEU A 89 4.12 6.65 -5.85
C LEU A 89 5.47 7.21 -5.41
N ASN A 90 6.48 6.35 -5.25
CA ASN A 90 7.84 6.77 -4.91
C ASN A 90 8.55 7.53 -6.05
N GLY A 91 8.09 7.33 -7.29
CA GLY A 91 8.57 8.07 -8.46
C GLY A 91 7.96 9.47 -8.61
N ILE A 92 6.93 9.82 -7.83
CA ILE A 92 6.33 11.15 -7.85
C ILE A 92 7.27 12.09 -7.07
N PRO A 93 7.89 13.09 -7.73
CA PRO A 93 8.77 14.01 -7.03
C PRO A 93 7.98 14.77 -5.97
N HIS A 94 8.55 14.88 -4.77
CA HIS A 94 8.04 15.77 -3.73
C HIS A 94 8.07 17.19 -4.28
N THR A 95 6.92 17.75 -4.67
CA THR A 95 6.84 19.16 -4.99
C THR A 95 7.03 19.94 -3.68
N PRO A 96 8.13 20.67 -3.49
CA PRO A 96 8.32 21.44 -2.27
C PRO A 96 7.25 22.53 -2.20
N LYS A 97 6.85 22.92 -1.00
CA LYS A 97 6.00 24.10 -0.76
C LYS A 97 6.62 25.30 -1.48
N THR A 98 6.03 25.72 -2.61
CA THR A 98 6.28 27.07 -3.13
C THR A 98 5.40 28.00 -2.29
N ILE A 99 6.00 28.54 -1.23
CA ILE A 99 5.41 29.64 -0.46
C ILE A 99 5.54 30.87 -1.37
N HIS A 100 4.42 31.36 -1.88
CA HIS A 100 4.30 32.70 -2.47
C HIS A 100 3.51 33.57 -1.51
#